data_AF-A0A2U1KZI3-F1
#
_entry.id   AF-A0A2U1KZI3-F1
#
_cell.length_a   1.000
_cell.length_b   1.000
_cell.length_c   1.000
_cell.angle_alpha   90.00
_cell.angle_beta   90.00
_cell.angle_gamma   90.00
#
_symmetry.space_group_name_H-M   'P 1'
#
loop_
_entity.id
_entity.type
_entity.pdbx_description
1 polymer ?
#
loop_
_entity_poly.entity_id
_entity_poly.type
_entity_poly.pdbx_seq_one_letter_code
_entity_poly.pdbx_strand_id
1 'polypeptide(L)'
;MDVLICIVKCSPNLEFLHLIITEVVFLISNDFTTNDFVTFVSSEHLETFVEKLDEVETRTILTRHLKKLEFFNFVGEKETLAIARFLLEHGTALEELVFSWNDKDNYSKHSEEAMNEVSKFYKASSSVKVITLLENQ
;
A
#
# COMPACT_ATOMS: atom_id res chain seq x y z
N MET A 1 4.42 -8.06 10.25
CA MET A 1 5.63 -7.56 9.55
C MET A 1 6.81 -8.53 9.60
N ASP A 2 7.22 -9.05 10.76
CA ASP A 2 8.40 -9.94 10.84
C ASP A 2 8.28 -11.18 9.95
N VAL A 3 7.09 -11.78 9.91
CA VAL A 3 6.79 -12.91 9.02
C VAL A 3 6.92 -12.52 7.55
N LEU A 4 6.41 -11.35 7.14
CA LEU A 4 6.52 -10.86 5.76
C LEU A 4 7.99 -10.67 5.38
N ILE A 5 8.77 -10.00 6.24
CA ILE A 5 10.20 -9.78 6.00
C ILE A 5 10.96 -11.10 5.94
N CYS A 6 10.64 -12.07 6.80
CA CYS A 6 11.19 -13.43 6.71
C CYS A 6 10.84 -14.10 5.38
N ILE A 7 9.60 -14.01 4.90
CA ILE A 7 9.18 -14.58 3.62
C ILE A 7 9.97 -13.95 2.47
N VAL A 8 10.07 -12.62 2.44
CA VAL A 8 10.81 -11.89 1.40
C VAL A 8 12.31 -12.23 1.46
N LYS A 9 12.92 -12.26 2.64
CA LYS A 9 14.32 -12.69 2.84
C LYS A 9 14.57 -14.11 2.34
N CYS A 10 13.64 -15.03 2.58
CA CYS A 10 13.73 -16.43 2.16
C CYS A 10 13.38 -16.64 0.68
N SER A 11 12.94 -15.60 -0.03
CA SER A 11 12.50 -15.67 -1.42
C SER A 11 13.38 -14.78 -2.32
N PRO A 12 14.67 -15.12 -2.53
CA PRO A 12 15.60 -14.27 -3.29
C PRO A 12 15.20 -14.07 -4.76
N ASN A 13 14.35 -14.95 -5.29
CA ASN A 13 13.81 -14.88 -6.66
C ASN A 13 12.44 -14.19 -6.71
N LEU A 14 12.00 -13.53 -5.63
CA LEU A 14 10.72 -12.81 -5.63
C LEU A 14 10.84 -11.59 -6.55
N GLU A 15 10.28 -11.71 -7.76
CA GLU A 15 10.31 -10.63 -8.74
C GLU A 15 9.27 -9.54 -8.48
N PHE A 16 8.17 -9.89 -7.82
CA PHE A 16 7.00 -9.02 -7.65
C PHE A 16 6.37 -9.24 -6.28
N LEU A 17 6.27 -8.15 -5.51
CA LEU A 17 5.47 -8.08 -4.30
C LEU A 17 4.37 -7.04 -4.50
N HIS A 18 3.12 -7.48 -4.29
CA HIS A 18 1.95 -6.63 -4.21
C HIS A 18 1.49 -6.57 -2.77
N LEU A 19 1.51 -5.37 -2.18
CA LEU A 19 1.01 -5.15 -0.83
C LEU A 19 -0.35 -4.47 -0.91
N ILE A 20 -1.33 -5.02 -0.20
CA ILE A 20 -2.67 -4.44 -0.07
C ILE A 20 -2.85 -4.00 1.38
N ILE A 21 -2.99 -2.69 1.59
CA ILE A 21 -3.33 -2.09 2.87
C ILE A 21 -4.83 -1.87 2.86
N THR A 22 -5.53 -2.71 3.61
CA THR A 22 -6.96 -2.54 3.89
C THR A 22 -7.10 -1.72 5.16
N GLU A 23 -7.82 -0.62 5.12
CA GLU A 23 -8.46 -0.15 6.35
C GLU A 23 -9.39 -1.27 6.82
N VAL A 24 -9.10 -1.89 7.97
CA VAL A 24 -10.02 -2.85 8.58
C VAL A 24 -11.16 -2.05 9.20
N VAL A 25 -12.08 -1.60 8.35
CA VAL A 25 -13.47 -1.56 8.74
C VAL A 25 -13.92 -3.01 8.72
N PHE A 26 -14.16 -3.55 9.91
CA PHE A 26 -14.57 -4.92 10.20
C PHE A 26 -15.58 -5.46 9.17
N LEU A 27 -15.09 -6.16 8.14
CA LEU A 27 -15.93 -6.93 7.24
C LEU A 27 -15.31 -8.31 7.05
N ILE A 28 -16.00 -9.29 7.60
CA ILE A 28 -15.75 -10.71 7.38
C ILE A 28 -16.04 -10.97 5.91
N SER A 29 -15.02 -11.24 5.11
CA SER A 29 -15.22 -11.92 3.82
C SER A 29 -14.21 -13.05 3.66
N ASN A 30 -14.76 -14.26 3.46
CA ASN A 30 -14.02 -15.43 3.06
C ASN A 30 -14.01 -15.46 1.54
N ASP A 31 -12.87 -15.25 0.89
CA ASP A 31 -12.72 -15.77 -0.48
C ASP A 31 -11.30 -16.28 -0.75
N PHE A 32 -11.23 -17.55 -1.15
CA PHE A 32 -10.03 -18.35 -1.41
C PHE A 32 -9.97 -18.64 -2.92
N THR A 33 -9.48 -17.70 -3.74
CA THR A 33 -9.48 -17.94 -5.20
C THR A 33 -8.22 -17.58 -5.98
N THR A 34 -7.18 -16.97 -5.39
CA THR A 34 -5.93 -16.71 -6.13
C THR A 34 -4.68 -17.11 -5.34
N ASN A 35 -3.69 -17.69 -6.03
CA ASN A 35 -2.37 -18.06 -5.49
C ASN A 35 -1.48 -16.83 -5.22
N ASP A 36 -2.07 -15.65 -5.02
CA ASP A 36 -1.37 -14.41 -4.71
C ASP A 36 -1.25 -14.27 -3.19
N PHE A 37 -0.03 -14.06 -2.70
CA PHE A 37 0.18 -13.85 -1.27
C PHE A 37 -0.27 -12.43 -0.89
N VAL A 38 -1.49 -12.32 -0.36
CA VAL A 38 -2.07 -11.06 0.14
C VAL A 38 -1.95 -11.01 1.66
N THR A 39 -1.38 -9.93 2.21
CA THR A 39 -1.28 -9.70 3.66
C THR A 39 -2.16 -8.53 4.06
N PHE A 40 -3.09 -8.75 4.99
CA PHE A 40 -3.97 -7.71 5.54
C PHE A 40 -3.31 -7.02 6.75
N VAL A 41 -3.49 -5.70 6.89
CA VAL A 41 -2.95 -4.89 8.00
C VAL A 41 -4.12 -4.15 8.66
N SER A 42 -4.45 -4.43 9.93
CA SER A 42 -5.46 -3.65 10.69
C SER A 42 -4.89 -2.31 11.19
N SER A 43 -5.74 -1.36 11.57
CA SER A 43 -5.36 -0.03 12.07
C SER A 43 -4.36 -0.08 13.25
N GLU A 44 -4.54 -1.02 14.19
CA GLU A 44 -3.57 -1.25 15.29
C GLU A 44 -2.21 -1.77 14.78
N HIS A 45 -2.21 -2.44 13.63
CA HIS A 45 -1.00 -2.90 12.96
C HIS A 45 -0.40 -1.81 12.06
N LEU A 46 -1.09 -0.71 11.80
CA LEU A 46 -0.66 0.35 10.89
C LEU A 46 0.40 1.24 11.55
N GLU A 47 0.24 1.57 12.82
CA GLU A 47 1.29 2.22 13.64
C GLU A 47 2.53 1.32 13.75
N THR A 48 2.35 0.05 14.12
CA THR A 48 3.46 -0.93 14.18
C THR A 48 4.10 -1.15 12.81
N PHE A 49 3.34 -1.04 11.71
CA PHE A 49 3.86 -1.15 10.35
C PHE A 49 4.78 0.03 10.03
N VAL A 50 4.37 1.26 10.36
CA VAL A 50 5.18 2.47 10.19
C VAL A 50 6.46 2.39 11.03
N GLU A 51 6.37 1.98 12.30
CA GLU A 51 7.54 1.81 13.17
C GLU A 51 8.54 0.82 12.57
N LYS A 52 8.06 -0.33 12.06
CA LYS A 52 8.92 -1.34 11.43
C LYS A 52 9.48 -0.90 10.09
N LEU A 53 8.76 -0.05 9.34
CA LEU A 53 9.28 0.54 8.12
C LEU A 53 10.46 1.50 8.38
N ASP A 54 10.55 2.10 9.56
CA ASP A 54 11.69 2.96 9.92
C ASP A 54 12.99 2.16 10.11
N GLU A 55 12.89 0.85 10.39
CA GLU A 55 14.05 -0.03 10.42
C GLU A 55 14.66 -0.15 9.02
N VAL A 56 15.92 0.29 8.91
CA VAL A 56 16.64 0.36 7.62
C VAL A 56 16.65 -0.97 6.87
N GLU A 57 16.92 -2.08 7.56
CA GLU A 57 16.98 -3.40 6.95
C GLU A 57 15.61 -3.81 6.37
N THR A 58 14.57 -3.66 7.18
CA THR A 58 13.18 -3.93 6.83
C THR A 58 12.73 -3.13 5.61
N ARG A 59 13.00 -1.82 5.62
CA ARG A 59 12.73 -0.93 4.49
C ARG A 59 13.43 -1.40 3.23
N THR A 60 14.74 -1.62 3.28
CA THR A 60 15.54 -2.00 2.12
C THR A 60 15.07 -3.30 1.49
N ILE A 61 14.68 -4.27 2.31
CA ILE A 61 14.17 -5.55 1.83
C ILE A 61 12.80 -5.36 1.18
N LEU A 62 11.88 -4.66 1.84
CA LEU A 62 10.54 -4.48 1.32
C LEU A 62 10.54 -3.68 0.01
N THR A 63 11.19 -2.51 0.00
CA THR A 63 11.14 -1.57 -1.13
C THR A 63 11.85 -2.07 -2.39
N ARG A 64 12.72 -3.07 -2.26
CA ARG A 64 13.39 -3.72 -3.40
C ARG A 64 12.47 -4.63 -4.19
N HIS A 65 11.48 -5.24 -3.55
CA HIS A 65 10.57 -6.20 -4.17
C HIS A 65 9.15 -5.66 -4.36
N LEU A 66 8.78 -4.60 -3.62
CA LEU A 66 7.47 -3.96 -3.69
C LEU A 66 7.28 -3.24 -5.02
N LYS A 67 6.49 -3.86 -5.91
CA LYS A 67 6.16 -3.32 -7.24
C LYS A 67 4.79 -2.69 -7.28
N LYS A 68 3.84 -3.19 -6.50
CA LYS A 68 2.49 -2.62 -6.41
C LYS A 68 2.12 -2.41 -4.95
N LEU A 69 1.61 -1.22 -4.64
CA LEU A 69 0.96 -0.92 -3.37
C LEU A 69 -0.49 -0.52 -3.64
N GLU A 70 -1.42 -1.11 -2.92
CA GLU A 70 -2.84 -0.80 -3.04
C GLU A 70 -3.43 -0.46 -1.66
N PHE A 71 -4.03 0.72 -1.54
CA PHE A 71 -4.86 1.10 -0.41
C PHE A 71 -6.31 0.74 -0.74
N PHE A 72 -6.79 -0.35 -0.17
CA PHE A 72 -8.15 -0.84 -0.36
C PHE A 72 -9.10 -0.18 0.64
N ASN A 73 -10.32 0.13 0.20
CA ASN A 73 -11.29 0.93 0.96
C ASN A 73 -10.73 2.27 1.43
N PHE A 74 -9.97 2.94 0.58
CA PHE A 74 -9.36 4.21 0.93
C PHE A 74 -10.42 5.29 1.19
N VAL A 75 -10.27 5.99 2.32
CA VAL A 75 -11.20 7.04 2.77
C VAL A 75 -10.54 8.43 2.92
N GLY A 76 -9.28 8.59 2.52
CA GLY A 76 -8.59 9.89 2.58
C GLY A 76 -7.88 10.21 3.90
N GLU A 77 -7.55 9.21 4.70
CA GLU A 77 -6.88 9.39 5.99
C GLU A 77 -5.43 9.87 5.87
N LYS A 78 -4.98 10.61 6.89
CA LYS A 78 -3.62 11.17 6.90
C LYS A 78 -2.57 10.08 7.11
N GLU A 79 -2.90 9.06 7.87
CA GLU A 79 -2.03 7.94 8.24
C GLU A 79 -1.71 7.09 7.00
N THR A 80 -2.73 6.76 6.20
CA THR A 80 -2.55 6.03 4.93
C THR A 80 -1.78 6.87 3.91
N LEU A 81 -2.04 8.18 3.84
CA LEU A 81 -1.25 9.11 3.02
C LEU A 81 0.21 9.21 3.49
N ALA A 82 0.48 9.15 4.80
CA ALA A 82 1.84 9.14 5.34
C ALA A 82 2.60 7.87 4.93
N ILE A 83 1.95 6.70 4.93
CA ILE A 83 2.52 5.46 4.40
C ILE A 83 2.78 5.59 2.89
N ALA A 84 1.81 6.09 2.14
CA ALA A 84 1.94 6.29 0.70
C ALA A 84 3.14 7.17 0.38
N ARG A 85 3.29 8.28 1.11
CA ARG A 85 4.44 9.18 1.00
C ARG A 85 5.75 8.46 1.29
N PHE A 86 5.83 7.76 2.43
CA PHE A 86 7.04 7.05 2.82
C PHE A 86 7.48 6.02 1.77
N LEU A 87 6.52 5.24 1.25
CA LEU A 87 6.80 4.21 0.25
C LEU A 87 7.08 4.82 -1.13
N LEU A 88 6.54 5.98 -1.49
CA LEU A 88 6.95 6.70 -2.69
C LEU A 88 8.37 7.26 -2.58
N GLU A 89 8.76 7.77 -1.40
CA GLU A 89 10.08 8.36 -1.15
C GLU A 89 11.21 7.31 -1.10
N HIS A 90 10.88 6.04 -0.81
CA HIS A 90 11.86 4.97 -0.62
C HIS A 90 11.68 3.76 -1.56
N GLY A 91 10.53 3.64 -2.21
CA GLY A 91 10.14 2.54 -3.11
C GLY A 91 10.75 2.68 -4.49
N THR A 92 12.04 2.35 -4.63
CA THR A 92 12.73 2.43 -5.93
C THR A 92 12.22 1.40 -6.94
N ALA A 93 11.68 0.27 -6.50
CA ALA A 93 11.08 -0.75 -7.35
C ALA A 93 9.58 -0.55 -7.58
N LEU A 94 8.97 0.48 -6.97
CA LEU A 94 7.53 0.68 -7.04
C LEU A 94 7.12 1.11 -8.45
N GLU A 95 6.23 0.34 -9.06
CA GLU A 95 5.67 0.55 -10.38
C GLU A 95 4.26 1.15 -10.30
N GLU A 96 3.46 0.72 -9.31
CA GLU A 96 2.08 1.13 -9.15
C GLU A 96 1.72 1.45 -7.70
N LEU A 97 1.08 2.60 -7.50
CA LEU A 97 0.43 3.01 -6.26
C LEU A 97 -1.06 3.23 -6.54
N VAL A 98 -1.90 2.41 -5.92
CA VAL A 98 -3.34 2.37 -6.18
C VAL A 98 -4.11 2.80 -4.94
N PHE A 99 -5.08 3.69 -5.10
CA PHE A 99 -6.07 4.06 -4.10
C PHE A 99 -7.43 3.58 -4.57
N SER A 100 -7.95 2.52 -3.96
CA SER A 100 -9.22 1.88 -4.29
C SER A 100 -10.29 2.37 -3.32
N TRP A 101 -11.37 2.95 -3.86
CA TRP A 101 -12.46 3.57 -3.11
C TRP A 101 -13.73 2.73 -3.27
N ASN A 102 -14.43 2.42 -2.19
CA ASN A 102 -15.68 1.63 -2.25
C ASN A 102 -16.96 2.45 -2.04
N ASP A 103 -16.81 3.73 -1.69
CA ASP A 103 -17.94 4.66 -1.57
C ASP A 103 -17.84 5.73 -2.66
N LYS A 104 -18.88 5.78 -3.51
CA LYS A 104 -18.97 6.75 -4.60
C LYS A 104 -19.04 8.18 -4.07
N ASP A 105 -19.72 8.38 -2.96
CA ASP A 105 -19.84 9.72 -2.36
C ASP A 105 -18.47 10.17 -1.84
N ASN A 106 -17.76 9.30 -1.10
CA ASN A 106 -16.40 9.56 -0.65
C ASN A 106 -15.42 9.81 -1.81
N TYR A 107 -15.43 8.95 -2.83
CA TYR A 107 -14.62 9.14 -4.03
C TYR A 107 -14.86 10.52 -4.66
N SER A 108 -16.12 10.88 -4.93
CA SER A 108 -16.45 12.14 -5.59
C SER A 108 -15.99 13.37 -4.81
N LYS A 109 -15.94 13.26 -3.48
CA LYS A 109 -15.65 14.37 -2.58
C LYS A 109 -14.17 14.49 -2.24
N HIS A 110 -13.47 13.36 -2.08
CA HIS A 110 -12.14 13.32 -1.49
C HIS A 110 -11.05 12.87 -2.46
N SER A 111 -11.38 12.26 -3.61
CA SER A 111 -10.36 11.74 -4.53
C SER A 111 -9.47 12.81 -5.11
N GLU A 112 -10.03 13.97 -5.49
CA GLU A 112 -9.26 15.06 -6.08
C GLU A 112 -8.28 15.66 -5.06
N GLU A 113 -8.71 15.87 -3.82
CA GLU A 113 -7.85 16.38 -2.75
C GLU A 113 -6.70 15.41 -2.45
N ALA A 114 -7.01 14.11 -2.28
CA ALA A 114 -6.01 13.09 -2.06
C ALA A 114 -5.00 13.00 -3.22
N MET A 115 -5.46 13.05 -4.47
CA MET A 115 -4.56 13.01 -5.63
C MET A 115 -3.71 14.27 -5.74
N ASN A 116 -4.27 15.43 -5.43
CA ASN A 116 -3.53 16.68 -5.36
C ASN A 116 -2.45 16.65 -4.27
N GLU A 117 -2.72 16.01 -3.13
CA GLU A 117 -1.73 15.81 -2.08
C GLU A 117 -0.61 14.85 -2.52
N VAL A 118 -0.98 13.66 -3.00
CA VAL A 118 -0.02 12.63 -3.44
C VAL A 118 0.85 13.12 -4.60
N SER A 119 0.32 14.00 -5.46
CA SER A 119 1.08 14.58 -6.58
C SER A 119 2.29 15.40 -6.14
N LYS A 120 2.28 15.92 -4.91
CA LYS A 120 3.35 16.75 -4.33
C LYS A 120 4.46 15.91 -3.70
N PHE A 121 4.23 14.61 -3.49
CA PHE A 121 5.21 13.75 -2.84
C PHE A 121 6.39 13.48 -3.77
N TYR A 122 7.58 13.42 -3.18
CA TYR A 122 8.76 12.98 -3.90
C TYR A 122 8.62 11.50 -4.26
N LYS A 123 9.06 11.14 -5.46
CA LYS A 123 8.97 9.78 -6.00
C LYS A 123 10.38 9.28 -6.29
N ALA A 124 10.80 8.25 -5.57
CA ALA A 124 12.10 7.60 -5.81
C ALA A 124 12.12 6.88 -7.17
N SER A 125 10.99 6.29 -7.54
CA SER A 125 10.76 5.70 -8.86
C SER A 125 10.14 6.73 -9.79
N SER A 126 10.80 7.04 -10.91
CA SER A 126 10.27 7.97 -11.92
C SER A 126 9.17 7.35 -12.79
N SER A 127 9.05 6.02 -12.80
CA SER A 127 8.05 5.28 -13.56
C SER A 127 6.78 4.97 -12.76
N VAL A 128 6.74 5.29 -11.46
CA VAL A 128 5.60 4.94 -10.61
C VAL A 128 4.33 5.63 -11.09
N LYS A 129 3.30 4.83 -11.34
CA LYS A 129 1.95 5.31 -11.66
C LYS A 129 1.15 5.43 -10.37
N VAL A 130 0.56 6.60 -10.16
CA VAL A 130 -0.42 6.81 -9.09
C VAL A 130 -1.80 6.71 -9.72
N ILE A 131 -2.60 5.78 -9.22
CA ILE A 131 -3.89 5.41 -9.80
C ILE A 131 -4.94 5.55 -8.69
N THR A 132 -6.08 6.17 -9.03
CA THR A 132 -7.26 6.18 -8.18
C THR A 132 -8.35 5.38 -8.88
N LEU A 133 -8.98 4.45 -8.16
CA LEU A 133 -10.01 3.56 -8.69
C LEU A 133 -11.25 3.66 -7.81
N LEU A 134 -12.39 3.96 -8.41
CA LEU A 134 -13.67 3.70 -7.76
C LEU A 134 -14.01 2.23 -8.04
N GLU A 135 -14.00 1.41 -6.99
CA GLU A 135 -14.60 0.08 -7.04
C GLU A 135 -16.09 0.25 -7.31
N ASN A 136 -16.47 0.09 -8.57
CA ASN A 136 -17.85 0.21 -8.99
C ASN A 136 -18.53 -1.16 -8.89
N GLN A 137 -19.45 -1.24 -7.93
CA GLN A 137 -20.77 -1.92 -7.91
C GLN A 137 -20.84 -3.43 -8.14
#